data_AF-A0A7W1E7V9-F1
#
_entry.id   AF-A0A7W1E7V9-F1
#
_cell.length_a   1.000
_cell.length_b   1.000
_cell.length_c   1.000
_cell.angle_alpha   90.00
_cell.angle_beta   90.00
_cell.angle_gamma   90.00
#
_symmetry.space_group_name_H-M   'P 1'
#
loop_
_entity.id
_entity.type
_entity.pdbx_description
1 polymer ?
#
loop_
_entity_poly.entity_id
_entity_poly.type
_entity_poly.pdbx_seq_one_letter_code
_entity_poly.pdbx_strand_id
1 'polypeptide(L)' 'MTPRRNGWYPSIGVGLLPVLELVRLDIARGLRDGRWTFSIDLTRDLWSIL' A
#
# COMPACT_ATOMS: atom_id res chain seq x y z
N MET A 1 22.16 -14.01 -15.24
CA MET A 1 21.05 -14.40 -14.34
C MET A 1 21.23 -13.67 -13.02
N THR A 2 20.50 -12.58 -12.80
CA THR A 2 20.47 -11.91 -11.49
C THR A 2 19.81 -12.86 -10.50
N PRO A 3 20.44 -13.21 -9.36
CA PRO A 3 19.84 -14.18 -8.45
C PRO A 3 18.51 -13.62 -7.97
N ARG A 4 17.41 -14.35 -8.22
CA ARG A 4 16.15 -14.10 -7.53
C ARG A 4 16.43 -14.28 -6.04
N ARG A 5 16.56 -13.17 -5.31
CA ARG A 5 16.72 -13.16 -3.86
C ARG A 5 15.44 -13.74 -3.25
N ASN A 6 15.42 -15.07 -3.12
CA ASN A 6 14.33 -15.79 -2.47
C ASN A 6 14.45 -15.50 -0.97
N GLY A 7 13.53 -14.72 -0.42
CA GLY A 7 13.57 -14.33 0.98
C GLY A 7 12.38 -13.48 1.37
N TRP A 8 12.22 -13.32 2.69
CA TRP A 8 11.16 -12.50 3.25
C TRP A 8 11.53 -11.02 3.12
N TYR A 9 10.51 -10.20 2.83
CA TYR A 9 10.63 -8.75 2.68
C TYR A 9 9.63 -8.08 3.63
N PRO A 10 9.92 -8.06 4.94
CA PRO A 10 9.02 -7.45 5.91
C PRO A 10 8.99 -5.92 5.71
N SER A 11 7.83 -5.33 5.98
CA SER A 11 7.59 -3.89 5.92
C SER A 11 6.72 -3.44 7.09
N ILE A 12 6.83 -2.17 7.44
CA ILE A 12 5.96 -1.50 8.41
C ILE A 12 5.38 -0.26 7.77
N GLY A 13 4.12 0.07 8.06
CA GLY A 13 3.43 1.17 7.42
C GLY A 13 2.24 1.70 8.21
N VAL A 14 1.71 2.82 7.74
CA VAL A 14 0.52 3.48 8.26
C VAL A 14 -0.49 3.60 7.13
N GLY A 15 -1.74 3.25 7.42
CA GLY A 15 -2.89 3.43 6.55
C GLY A 15 -3.81 4.52 7.07
N LEU A 16 -4.30 5.36 6.16
CA LEU A 16 -5.32 6.37 6.43
C LEU A 16 -6.61 5.98 5.70
N LEU A 17 -7.66 5.75 6.49
CA LEU A 17 -9.04 5.62 6.04
C LEU A 17 -9.77 6.91 6.45
N PRO A 18 -10.10 7.80 5.50
CA PRO A 18 -10.89 8.98 5.76
C PRO A 18 -12.34 8.59 6.10
N VAL A 19 -13.05 9.50 6.76
CA VAL A 19 -14.41 9.29 7.33
C VAL A 19 -15.46 8.81 6.32
N LEU A 20 -15.27 9.06 5.02
CA LEU A 20 -16.18 8.60 3.98
C LEU A 20 -15.83 7.20 3.45
N GLU A 21 -14.71 6.62 3.89
CA GLU A 21 -14.14 5.33 3.46
C GLU A 21 -13.94 5.17 1.93
N LEU A 22 -14.14 6.25 1.16
CA LEU A 22 -14.11 6.25 -0.30
C LEU A 22 -12.71 6.04 -0.88
N VAL A 23 -11.69 6.47 -0.15
CA VAL A 23 -10.29 6.50 -0.59
C VAL A 23 -9.43 6.01 0.55
N ARG A 24 -8.62 4.98 0.36
CA ARG A 24 -7.64 4.53 1.34
C ARG A 24 -6.24 4.86 0.85
N LEU A 25 -5.42 5.42 1.73
CA LEU A 25 -4.03 5.74 1.46
C LEU A 25 -3.15 4.92 2.40
N ASP A 26 -2.19 4.16 1.86
CA ASP A 26 -1.23 3.42 2.67
C ASP A 26 0.20 3.82 2.28
N ILE A 27 1.03 4.04 3.30
CA ILE A 27 2.45 4.32 3.15
C ILE A 27 3.21 3.30 3.97
N ALA A 28 4.11 2.56 3.33
CA ALA A 28 4.92 1.53 3.97
C ALA A 28 6.42 1.70 3.66
N ARG A 29 7.24 1.30 4.61
CA ARG A 29 8.70 1.23 4.51
C ARG A 29 9.13 -0.23 4.67
N GLY A 30 9.82 -0.76 3.67
CA GLY A 30 10.47 -2.06 3.75
C GLY A 30 11.60 -2.03 4.78
N LEU A 31 11.60 -2.99 5.70
CA LEU A 31 12.59 -3.07 6.78
C LEU A 31 13.95 -3.60 6.30
N ARG A 32 13.98 -4.34 5.19
CA ARG A 32 15.20 -4.97 4.65
C ARG A 32 16.02 -4.04 3.77
N ASP A 33 15.37 -3.42 2.77
CA ASP A 33 16.05 -2.64 1.74
C ASP A 33 15.72 -1.14 1.84
N GLY A 34 14.89 -0.74 2.80
CA GLY A 34 14.43 0.64 2.88
C GLY A 34 13.68 1.06 1.62
N ARG A 35 12.85 0.19 1.04
CA ARG A 35 12.01 0.59 -0.10
C ARG A 35 10.76 1.28 0.44
N TRP A 36 10.46 2.50 -0.01
CA TRP A 36 9.15 3.10 0.23
C TRP A 36 8.11 2.50 -0.71
N THR A 37 6.90 2.29 -0.22
CA THR A 37 5.76 1.81 -1.00
C THR A 37 4.56 2.68 -0.66
N PHE A 38 3.87 3.14 -1.70
CA PHE A 38 2.70 4.01 -1.61
C PHE A 38 1.57 3.32 -2.35
N SER A 39 0.42 3.20 -1.70
CA SER A 39 -0.77 2.60 -2.26
C SER A 39 -1.97 3.53 -2.07
N ILE A 40 -2.81 3.58 -3.09
CA ILE A 40 -4.10 4.27 -3.07
C ILE A 40 -5.15 3.29 -3.56
N ASP A 41 -6.16 3.07 -2.73
CA ASP A 41 -7.30 2.22 -3.06
C ASP A 41 -8.57 3.07 -3.08
N LEU A 42 -9.36 2.94 -4.14
CA LEU A 42 -10.64 3.61 -4.31
C LEU A 42 -11.73 2.55 -4.18
N THR A 43 -12.69 2.71 -3.27
CA THR A 43 -13.82 1.76 -3.19
C THR A 43 -14.72 1.91 -4.43
N ARG A 44 -15.29 0.79 -4.88
CA ARG A 44 -16.26 0.74 -5.97
C ARG A 44 -17.52 1.56 -5.71
N ASP A 45 -17.80 1.96 -4.47
CA ASP A 45 -18.91 2.86 -4.15
C ASP A 45 -18.78 4.23 -4.84
N LEU A 46 -17.55 4.61 -5.24
CA LEU A 46 -17.30 5.80 -6.07
C LEU A 46 -17.99 5.72 -7.46
N TRP A 47 -18.25 4.51 -7.99
CA TRP A 47 -18.99 4.31 -9.25
C TRP A 47 -20.49 4.22 -9.11
N SER A 48 -21.03 4.04 -7.89
CA SER A 48 -22.49 4.08 -7.70
C SER A 48 -23.05 5.51 -7.70
N ILE A 49 -22.18 6.51 -7.58
CA ILE A 49 -22.54 7.94 -7.50
C ILE A 49 -22.43 8.64 -8.87
N LEU A 50 -21.80 8.01 -9.88
CA LEU A 50 -21.62 8.61 -11.21
C LEU A 50 -22.72 8.23 -12.21
#